data_AF-A0AAQ3XCD7-F1
#
_entry.id   AF-A0AAQ3XCD7-F1
#
_cell.length_a   1.000
_cell.length_b   1.000
_cell.length_c   1.000
_cell.angle_alpha   90.00
_cell.angle_beta   90.00
_cell.angle_gamma   90.00
#
_symmetry.space_group_name_H-M   'P 1'
#
loop_
_entity.id
_entity.type
_entity.pdbx_description
1 polymer ?
#
loop_
_entity_poly.entity_id
_entity_poly.type
_entity_poly.pdbx_seq_one_letter_code
_entity_poly.pdbx_strand_id
1 'polypeptide(L)'
;MRRDSRRRSRRCRGGGGSGARGRSSTSGDGSSPSSLLGSSSSLRLHSDSSVWHTTNKIRVYLEHSPLTQYFQSISYLLRPLWDTPPTPFTRIPHYYAPNVSMQQLCQLHGWGILPSPRRVFDAVLFSNELDILEIRYHELLPYVDRFVILESNATFTGIPKSRSFYENLNRFAFAGSKLVYDVLSIGELDTDSRRQPFHVEAYHRRSLNTLIRRSGIAAGDILIMADADEIPSPETVQLLKWCDGIPPVMHLEMKNYMYSFEFPVDYSSWRASAHVYTERTLYRHSRQTNLILADAGWHCSFCFRDIKEFIFKMKAYSHADRVKQQSFLNPDRIQKIICNGDDLFGMLPEEYTFTDLFKKLGPIPKSASAVHLPSYLIRNADKFKFLLPGGCLRS
;
A
#
# COMPACT_ATOMS: atom_id res chain seq x y z
N MET A 1 56.37 -27.30 24.22
CA MET A 1 56.63 -28.68 24.70
C MET A 1 55.59 -29.60 24.10
N ARG A 2 56.07 -30.74 23.55
CA ARG A 2 55.43 -32.00 23.10
C ARG A 2 53.94 -32.22 23.45
N ARG A 3 53.10 -32.97 22.72
CA ARG A 3 53.08 -33.81 21.49
C ARG A 3 51.59 -34.22 21.36
N ASP A 4 50.91 -34.16 20.21
CA ASP A 4 50.99 -35.02 19.01
C ASP A 4 50.37 -36.43 19.18
N SER A 5 49.25 -36.69 18.48
CA SER A 5 48.89 -37.94 17.77
C SER A 5 47.49 -37.78 17.15
N ARG A 6 47.26 -37.57 15.84
CA ARG A 6 47.51 -38.37 14.60
C ARG A 6 46.83 -39.75 14.56
N ARG A 7 45.92 -39.94 13.58
CA ARG A 7 46.06 -40.79 12.35
C ARG A 7 44.68 -40.89 11.63
N ARG A 8 44.58 -40.50 10.33
CA ARG A 8 44.81 -41.29 9.07
C ARG A 8 43.73 -42.37 8.85
N SER A 9 43.17 -42.67 7.66
CA SER A 9 43.53 -42.52 6.23
C SER A 9 42.40 -43.12 5.36
N ARG A 10 42.12 -42.71 4.11
CA ARG A 10 42.47 -43.32 2.78
C ARG A 10 41.42 -42.77 1.76
N ARG A 11 41.69 -42.16 0.60
CA ARG A 11 42.31 -42.54 -0.71
C ARG A 11 41.58 -43.64 -1.52
N CYS A 12 41.06 -43.26 -2.70
CA CYS A 12 41.05 -43.92 -4.05
C CYS A 12 40.28 -42.95 -5.01
N ARG A 13 40.73 -42.41 -6.17
CA ARG A 13 41.31 -42.84 -7.47
C ARG A 13 40.31 -43.37 -8.54
N GLY A 14 40.36 -42.76 -9.74
CA GLY A 14 39.87 -43.24 -11.07
C GLY A 14 38.73 -42.37 -11.65
N GLY A 15 38.67 -41.90 -12.91
CA GLY A 15 39.46 -42.08 -14.13
C GLY A 15 38.55 -42.14 -15.38
N GLY A 16 38.84 -41.35 -16.44
CA GLY A 16 38.35 -41.49 -17.85
C GLY A 16 36.86 -41.23 -18.11
N GLY A 17 36.35 -40.75 -19.25
CA GLY A 17 36.88 -40.47 -20.59
C GLY A 17 35.77 -40.66 -21.65
N SER A 18 35.60 -39.68 -22.54
CA SER A 18 35.33 -39.84 -24.00
C SER A 18 33.92 -40.18 -24.57
N GLY A 19 33.54 -39.41 -25.62
CA GLY A 19 32.75 -39.86 -26.79
C GLY A 19 31.30 -39.34 -26.85
N ALA A 20 30.77 -38.50 -27.76
CA ALA A 20 31.00 -38.06 -29.15
C ALA A 20 29.92 -38.57 -30.14
N ARG A 21 29.51 -37.66 -31.05
CA ARG A 21 28.81 -37.83 -32.36
C ARG A 21 27.28 -37.97 -32.31
N GLY A 22 26.49 -37.45 -33.25
CA GLY A 22 26.71 -36.74 -34.53
C GLY A 22 25.36 -36.13 -34.99
N ARG A 23 25.32 -34.92 -35.58
CA ARG A 23 25.36 -34.58 -37.03
C ARG A 23 24.17 -35.08 -37.89
N SER A 24 23.42 -34.12 -38.46
CA SER A 24 23.10 -33.91 -39.90
C SER A 24 21.77 -33.12 -40.02
N SER A 25 21.68 -31.85 -40.41
CA SER A 25 21.85 -31.21 -41.73
C SER A 25 21.03 -31.83 -42.87
N THR A 26 20.03 -31.10 -43.38
CA THR A 26 19.84 -30.84 -44.83
C THR A 26 18.82 -29.72 -45.10
N SER A 27 19.16 -28.95 -46.12
CA SER A 27 18.53 -27.81 -46.80
C SER A 27 17.44 -28.21 -47.80
N GLY A 28 16.64 -27.24 -48.29
CA GLY A 28 15.89 -27.39 -49.54
C GLY A 28 14.87 -26.28 -49.84
N ASP A 29 15.13 -25.53 -50.90
CA ASP A 29 14.33 -24.50 -51.58
C ASP A 29 12.93 -24.93 -52.06
N GLY A 30 12.08 -23.96 -52.41
CA GLY A 30 10.92 -24.22 -53.27
C GLY A 30 9.96 -23.05 -53.51
N SER A 31 10.08 -22.43 -54.68
CA SER A 31 9.32 -21.35 -55.31
C SER A 31 7.84 -21.62 -55.65
N SER A 32 7.09 -20.53 -55.88
CA SER A 32 5.68 -20.40 -56.33
C SER A 32 5.33 -21.09 -57.65
N PRO A 33 4.03 -21.22 -58.01
CA PRO A 33 3.48 -20.36 -59.06
C PRO A 33 1.99 -19.97 -58.94
N SER A 34 1.58 -19.09 -59.87
CA SER A 34 0.37 -18.30 -60.06
C SER A 34 -0.65 -18.83 -61.09
N SER A 35 -1.95 -18.47 -60.97
CA SER A 35 -2.94 -18.16 -62.05
C SER A 35 -4.35 -17.89 -61.45
N LEU A 36 -5.02 -16.72 -61.64
CA LEU A 36 -5.90 -16.23 -62.75
C LEU A 36 -7.16 -17.12 -62.96
N LEU A 37 -8.43 -16.70 -63.14
CA LEU A 37 -9.16 -15.46 -63.53
C LEU A 37 -10.71 -15.70 -63.36
N GLY A 38 -11.53 -14.63 -63.28
CA GLY A 38 -12.97 -14.63 -63.69
C GLY A 38 -13.98 -13.92 -62.76
N SER A 39 -14.30 -12.63 -63.02
CA SER A 39 -15.63 -12.02 -63.35
C SER A 39 -16.74 -12.09 -62.26
N SER A 40 -17.59 -11.10 -61.96
CA SER A 40 -18.16 -9.94 -62.68
C SER A 40 -18.77 -8.88 -61.72
N SER A 41 -18.84 -7.62 -62.21
CA SER A 41 -19.88 -6.57 -62.02
C SER A 41 -20.36 -6.07 -60.64
N SER A 42 -19.95 -4.83 -60.33
CA SER A 42 -20.76 -3.62 -60.01
C SER A 42 -21.77 -3.60 -58.84
N LEU A 43 -21.50 -2.73 -57.86
CA LEU A 43 -22.38 -1.59 -57.52
C LEU A 43 -21.65 -0.62 -56.56
N ARG A 44 -21.42 0.62 -57.01
CA ARG A 44 -21.05 1.75 -56.14
C ARG A 44 -22.30 2.24 -55.44
N LEU A 45 -22.25 2.33 -54.11
CA LEU A 45 -23.17 3.15 -53.33
C LEU A 45 -22.34 4.23 -52.62
N HIS A 46 -22.59 5.47 -53.00
CA HIS A 46 -22.26 6.64 -52.20
C HIS A 46 -22.98 6.52 -50.85
N SER A 47 -22.26 6.72 -49.75
CA SER A 47 -22.87 7.02 -48.46
C SER A 47 -22.28 8.31 -47.90
N ASP A 48 -23.21 9.16 -47.48
CA ASP A 48 -23.05 10.56 -47.12
C ASP A 48 -22.08 10.84 -45.98
N SER A 49 -21.33 11.94 -46.14
CA SER A 49 -20.46 12.56 -45.13
C SER A 49 -21.23 13.35 -44.05
N SER A 50 -22.56 13.26 -43.99
CA SER A 50 -23.41 14.06 -43.09
C SER A 50 -23.73 13.40 -41.73
N VAL A 51 -23.41 12.11 -41.55
CA VAL A 51 -23.72 11.36 -40.30
C VAL A 51 -22.62 11.44 -39.24
N TRP A 52 -21.40 11.86 -39.62
CA TRP A 52 -20.24 11.93 -38.72
C TRP A 52 -20.15 13.23 -37.89
N HIS A 53 -20.91 14.28 -38.25
CA HIS A 53 -20.89 15.55 -37.52
C HIS A 53 -21.91 15.61 -36.37
N THR A 54 -22.93 14.77 -36.38
CA THR A 54 -23.99 14.72 -35.34
C THR A 54 -23.63 13.77 -34.20
N THR A 55 -22.88 12.70 -34.47
CA THR A 55 -22.40 11.74 -33.45
C THR A 55 -21.28 12.32 -32.57
N ASN A 56 -20.42 13.20 -33.12
CA ASN A 56 -19.44 13.92 -32.31
C ASN A 56 -20.06 15.02 -31.44
N LYS A 57 -21.18 15.64 -31.84
CA LYS A 57 -21.90 16.58 -30.97
C LYS A 57 -22.58 15.89 -29.80
N ILE A 58 -23.20 14.73 -30.00
CA ILE A 58 -23.87 13.98 -28.91
C ILE A 58 -22.85 13.44 -27.89
N ARG A 59 -21.65 13.04 -28.33
CA ARG A 59 -20.57 12.59 -27.44
C ARG A 59 -20.00 13.73 -26.59
N VAL A 60 -19.87 14.93 -27.16
CA VAL A 60 -19.38 16.13 -26.44
C VAL A 60 -20.43 16.69 -25.46
N TYR A 61 -21.73 16.49 -25.71
CA TYR A 61 -22.79 16.97 -24.80
C TYR A 61 -23.02 16.07 -23.57
N LEU A 62 -22.59 14.81 -23.58
CA LEU A 62 -22.68 13.93 -22.40
C LEU A 62 -21.49 14.06 -21.44
N GLU A 63 -20.35 14.57 -21.90
CA GLU A 63 -19.18 14.81 -21.06
C GLU A 63 -19.33 16.03 -20.12
N HIS A 64 -20.37 16.84 -20.27
CA HIS A 64 -20.60 18.05 -19.47
C HIS A 64 -22.04 18.19 -18.96
N SER A 65 -22.81 17.10 -18.87
CA SER A 65 -24.12 17.16 -18.20
C SER A 65 -23.93 17.26 -16.67
N PRO A 66 -24.74 18.06 -15.94
CA PRO A 66 -24.73 18.03 -14.47
C PRO A 66 -24.93 16.61 -13.93
N LEU A 67 -25.70 15.77 -14.63
CA LEU A 67 -26.00 14.39 -14.25
C LEU A 67 -24.75 13.50 -14.18
N THR A 68 -23.77 13.67 -15.08
CA THR A 68 -22.51 12.91 -15.03
C THR A 68 -21.61 13.37 -13.89
N GLN A 69 -21.64 14.66 -13.53
CA GLN A 69 -20.89 15.19 -12.38
C GLN A 69 -21.43 14.69 -11.04
N TYR A 70 -22.76 14.53 -10.92
CA TYR A 70 -23.44 14.01 -9.75
C TYR A 70 -23.62 12.49 -9.73
N PHE A 71 -23.31 11.77 -10.82
CA PHE A 71 -23.55 10.32 -10.92
C PHE A 71 -22.89 9.54 -9.78
N GLN A 72 -21.64 9.86 -9.44
CA GLN A 72 -20.96 9.23 -8.30
C GLN A 72 -21.62 9.57 -6.96
N SER A 73 -22.03 10.83 -6.76
CA SER A 73 -22.73 11.25 -5.54
C SER A 73 -24.09 10.57 -5.40
N ILE A 74 -24.85 10.45 -6.50
CA ILE A 74 -26.11 9.70 -6.56
C ILE A 74 -25.85 8.22 -6.29
N SER A 75 -24.82 7.65 -6.91
CA SER A 75 -24.42 6.25 -6.71
C SER A 75 -24.09 5.97 -5.25
N TYR A 76 -23.35 6.86 -4.58
CA TYR A 76 -22.99 6.72 -3.16
C TYR A 76 -24.20 6.92 -2.25
N LEU A 77 -25.04 7.92 -2.52
CA LEU A 77 -26.27 8.17 -1.76
C LEU A 77 -27.24 6.97 -1.84
N LEU A 78 -27.35 6.37 -3.02
CA LEU A 78 -28.25 5.24 -3.27
C LEU A 78 -27.56 3.88 -3.05
N ARG A 79 -26.27 3.84 -2.71
CA ARG A 79 -25.50 2.60 -2.46
C ARG A 79 -26.21 1.62 -1.52
N PRO A 80 -26.85 2.08 -0.41
CA PRO A 80 -27.62 1.19 0.46
C PRO A 80 -28.79 0.45 -0.20
N LEU A 81 -29.23 0.86 -1.41
CA LEU A 81 -30.32 0.22 -2.15
C LEU A 81 -29.85 -0.87 -3.13
N TRP A 82 -28.61 -0.80 -3.61
CA TRP A 82 -28.14 -1.64 -4.72
C TRP A 82 -26.85 -2.42 -4.44
N ASP A 83 -26.08 -2.06 -3.41
CA ASP A 83 -24.86 -2.75 -3.01
C ASP A 83 -25.04 -3.46 -1.66
N THR A 84 -24.23 -4.49 -1.40
CA THR A 84 -24.26 -5.24 -0.13
C THR A 84 -22.91 -5.20 0.56
N PRO A 85 -22.89 -5.13 1.90
CA PRO A 85 -21.62 -5.07 2.62
C PRO A 85 -20.81 -6.34 2.34
N PRO A 86 -19.47 -6.23 2.22
CA PRO A 86 -18.62 -7.41 2.07
C PRO A 86 -18.73 -8.29 3.31
N THR A 87 -18.33 -9.56 3.18
CA THR A 87 -18.29 -10.50 4.32
C THR A 87 -17.62 -9.84 5.52
N PRO A 88 -18.21 -9.85 6.73
CA PRO A 88 -17.58 -9.23 7.88
C PRO A 88 -16.26 -9.94 8.23
N PHE A 89 -15.37 -9.22 8.91
CA PHE A 89 -14.19 -9.85 9.50
C PHE A 89 -14.56 -10.59 10.79
N THR A 90 -13.93 -11.73 11.00
CA THR A 90 -13.85 -12.39 12.30
C THR A 90 -12.76 -11.68 13.10
N ARG A 91 -13.18 -10.86 14.07
CA ARG A 91 -12.28 -10.11 14.95
C ARG A 91 -11.62 -11.01 15.98
N ILE A 92 -10.30 -10.95 16.04
CA ILE A 92 -9.48 -11.50 17.10
C ILE A 92 -9.34 -10.40 18.15
N PRO A 93 -9.79 -10.64 19.40
CA PRO A 93 -9.57 -9.70 20.49
C PRO A 93 -8.08 -9.45 20.69
N HIS A 94 -7.70 -8.20 20.92
CA HIS A 94 -6.32 -7.81 21.18
C HIS A 94 -6.16 -7.54 22.67
N TYR A 95 -5.76 -8.57 23.43
CA TYR A 95 -5.54 -8.42 24.86
C TYR A 95 -4.18 -7.79 25.11
N TYR A 96 -4.17 -6.69 25.84
CA TYR A 96 -2.95 -6.05 26.31
C TYR A 96 -3.20 -5.35 27.65
N ALA A 97 -2.20 -5.41 28.52
CA ALA A 97 -2.11 -4.53 29.67
C ALA A 97 -0.62 -4.33 30.04
N PRO A 98 -0.25 -3.15 30.56
CA PRO A 98 1.07 -2.94 31.12
C PRO A 98 1.38 -4.00 32.20
N ASN A 99 2.64 -4.44 32.26
CA ASN A 99 3.14 -5.42 33.24
C ASN A 99 2.59 -6.85 33.15
N VAL A 100 1.86 -7.20 32.09
CA VAL A 100 1.48 -8.60 31.83
C VAL A 100 2.57 -9.26 30.99
N SER A 101 2.97 -10.49 31.35
CA SER A 101 4.02 -11.20 30.62
C SER A 101 3.55 -11.60 29.22
N MET A 102 4.48 -11.66 28.25
CA MET A 102 4.15 -12.11 26.89
C MET A 102 3.57 -13.53 26.88
N GLN A 103 4.00 -14.42 27.78
CA GLN A 103 3.43 -15.76 27.90
C GLN A 103 1.94 -15.72 28.24
N GLN A 104 1.54 -14.91 29.23
CA GLN A 104 0.14 -14.74 29.59
C GLN A 104 -0.65 -14.08 28.46
N LEU A 105 -0.09 -13.05 27.82
CA LEU A 105 -0.74 -12.40 26.67
C LEU A 105 -0.99 -13.41 25.55
N CYS A 106 0.00 -14.20 25.14
CA CYS A 106 -0.21 -15.23 24.11
C CYS A 106 -1.29 -16.24 24.53
N GLN A 107 -1.25 -16.72 25.78
CA GLN A 107 -2.26 -17.66 26.30
C GLN A 107 -3.69 -17.10 26.27
N LEU A 108 -3.88 -15.80 26.58
CA LEU A 108 -5.19 -15.14 26.50
C LEU A 108 -5.75 -15.12 25.07
N HIS A 109 -4.90 -15.14 24.06
CA HIS A 109 -5.29 -15.25 22.66
C HIS A 109 -5.46 -16.72 22.20
N GLY A 110 -5.26 -17.70 23.09
CA GLY A 110 -5.24 -19.12 22.74
C GLY A 110 -3.96 -19.55 22.01
N TRP A 111 -2.88 -18.77 22.13
CA TRP A 111 -1.60 -18.97 21.47
C TRP A 111 -0.52 -19.45 22.45
N GLY A 112 0.49 -20.14 21.91
CA GLY A 112 1.68 -20.50 22.66
C GLY A 112 2.68 -19.35 22.74
N ILE A 113 3.76 -19.54 23.49
CA ILE A 113 4.92 -18.64 23.49
C ILE A 113 6.07 -19.32 22.73
N LEU A 114 6.74 -18.60 21.85
CA LEU A 114 7.94 -19.10 21.19
C LEU A 114 9.13 -19.11 22.14
N PRO A 115 10.05 -20.10 22.02
CA PRO A 115 11.29 -20.11 22.80
C PRO A 115 12.25 -18.96 22.43
N SER A 116 12.13 -18.44 21.21
CA SER A 116 12.86 -17.29 20.71
C SER A 116 11.98 -16.47 19.77
N PRO A 117 12.11 -15.13 19.75
CA PRO A 117 11.25 -14.30 18.92
C PRO A 117 11.54 -14.50 17.43
N ARG A 118 10.50 -14.39 16.59
CA ARG A 118 10.66 -14.29 15.13
C ARG A 118 11.32 -12.97 14.75
N ARG A 119 11.93 -12.91 13.56
CA ARG A 119 12.30 -11.62 13.00
C ARG A 119 11.06 -10.96 12.39
N VAL A 120 11.01 -9.64 12.44
CA VAL A 120 9.92 -8.84 11.88
C VAL A 120 10.47 -7.91 10.81
N PHE A 121 9.83 -7.93 9.65
CA PHE A 121 10.12 -7.09 8.50
C PHE A 121 8.94 -6.16 8.26
N ASP A 122 9.20 -4.86 8.31
CA ASP A 122 8.21 -3.81 8.07
C ASP A 122 8.38 -3.29 6.64
N ALA A 123 7.44 -3.62 5.74
CA ALA A 123 7.56 -3.29 4.32
C ALA A 123 6.59 -2.18 3.92
N VAL A 124 7.13 -1.11 3.31
CA VAL A 124 6.38 0.11 2.94
C VAL A 124 6.70 0.53 1.49
N LEU A 125 5.66 0.88 0.74
CA LEU A 125 5.79 1.70 -0.48
C LEU A 125 5.76 3.18 -0.08
N PHE A 126 6.82 3.92 -0.39
CA PHE A 126 6.96 5.30 0.07
C PHE A 126 6.77 6.35 -1.04
N SER A 127 6.09 7.45 -0.67
CA SER A 127 5.86 8.59 -1.55
C SER A 127 6.43 9.90 -0.98
N ASN A 128 5.75 10.52 0.00
CA ASN A 128 6.12 11.84 0.53
C ASN A 128 5.80 12.02 2.04
N GLU A 129 5.33 10.98 2.73
CA GLU A 129 4.89 11.00 4.13
C GLU A 129 6.06 11.01 5.14
N LEU A 130 7.04 11.90 5.00
CA LEU A 130 8.29 11.88 5.80
C LEU A 130 8.05 11.99 7.31
N ASP A 131 7.15 12.88 7.75
CA ASP A 131 6.84 13.07 9.18
C ASP A 131 6.20 11.82 9.80
N ILE A 132 5.25 11.21 9.09
CA ILE A 132 4.57 9.99 9.54
C ILE A 132 5.52 8.79 9.50
N LEU A 133 6.37 8.67 8.47
CA LEU A 133 7.39 7.64 8.40
C LEU A 133 8.41 7.76 9.55
N GLU A 134 8.80 8.98 9.92
CA GLU A 134 9.68 9.19 11.08
C GLU A 134 9.02 8.68 12.37
N ILE A 135 7.76 9.03 12.61
CA ILE A 135 7.01 8.55 13.77
C ILE A 135 6.93 7.02 13.75
N ARG A 136 6.53 6.44 12.61
CA ARG A 136 6.46 4.99 12.41
C ARG A 136 7.78 4.32 12.79
N TYR A 137 8.89 4.78 12.23
CA TYR A 137 10.18 4.12 12.43
C TYR A 137 10.68 4.27 13.85
N HIS A 138 10.47 5.40 14.53
CA HIS A 138 10.83 5.52 15.94
C HIS A 138 9.98 4.64 16.85
N GLU A 139 8.67 4.50 16.59
CA GLU A 139 7.81 3.58 17.34
C GLU A 139 8.22 2.13 17.15
N LEU A 140 8.54 1.74 15.91
CA LEU A 140 8.79 0.36 15.54
C LEU A 140 10.26 -0.08 15.73
N LEU A 141 11.20 0.87 15.86
CA LEU A 141 12.64 0.61 15.90
C LEU A 141 13.03 -0.51 16.88
N PRO A 142 12.46 -0.60 18.11
CA PRO A 142 12.84 -1.66 19.05
C PRO A 142 12.35 -3.05 18.65
N TYR A 143 11.27 -3.13 17.89
CA TYR A 143 10.50 -4.35 17.67
C TYR A 143 10.76 -4.99 16.31
N VAL A 144 11.09 -4.17 15.31
CA VAL A 144 11.36 -4.57 13.93
C VAL A 144 12.85 -4.89 13.72
N ASP A 145 13.14 -5.89 12.90
CA ASP A 145 14.50 -6.32 12.56
C ASP A 145 15.00 -5.66 11.26
N ARG A 146 14.09 -5.44 10.30
CA ARG A 146 14.36 -4.74 9.04
C ARG A 146 13.20 -3.84 8.62
N PHE A 147 13.53 -2.61 8.26
CA PHE A 147 12.63 -1.69 7.56
C PHE A 147 12.91 -1.80 6.07
N VAL A 148 11.94 -2.30 5.30
CA VAL A 148 12.04 -2.50 3.85
C VAL A 148 11.23 -1.39 3.17
N ILE A 149 11.91 -0.47 2.51
CA ILE A 149 11.30 0.71 1.90
C ILE A 149 11.63 0.77 0.42
N LEU A 150 10.58 0.83 -0.40
CA LEU A 150 10.70 1.06 -1.84
C LEU A 150 10.14 2.43 -2.18
N GLU A 151 10.97 3.27 -2.79
CA GLU A 151 10.57 4.58 -3.29
C GLU A 151 10.63 4.60 -4.82
N SER A 152 9.64 5.22 -5.47
CA SER A 152 9.66 5.40 -6.92
C SER A 152 10.07 6.82 -7.33
N ASN A 153 10.65 6.95 -8.53
CA ASN A 153 10.90 8.23 -9.19
C ASN A 153 9.64 8.84 -9.86
N ALA A 154 8.48 8.19 -9.72
CA ALA A 154 7.21 8.70 -10.19
C ALA A 154 6.06 8.35 -9.24
N THR A 155 4.96 9.09 -9.36
CA THR A 155 3.69 8.83 -8.69
C THR A 155 2.97 7.64 -9.34
N PHE A 156 1.89 7.14 -8.72
CA PHE A 156 1.05 6.13 -9.37
C PHE A 156 0.38 6.68 -10.63
N THR A 157 0.11 7.99 -10.67
CA THR A 157 -0.38 8.69 -11.88
C THR A 157 0.69 8.92 -12.97
N GLY A 158 1.91 8.41 -12.77
CA GLY A 158 3.00 8.51 -13.74
C GLY A 158 3.71 9.87 -13.77
N ILE A 159 3.40 10.77 -12.84
CA ILE A 159 4.04 12.08 -12.73
C ILE A 159 5.43 11.88 -12.15
N PRO A 160 6.51 12.36 -12.80
CA PRO A 160 7.85 12.32 -12.22
C PRO A 160 7.88 13.03 -10.86
N LYS A 161 8.49 12.40 -9.86
CA LYS A 161 8.64 12.96 -8.52
C LYS A 161 10.08 12.90 -8.05
N SER A 162 10.46 13.87 -7.22
CA SER A 162 11.72 13.80 -6.50
C SER A 162 11.71 12.61 -5.52
N ARG A 163 12.90 12.16 -5.14
CA ARG A 163 13.05 11.02 -4.23
C ARG A 163 13.15 11.57 -2.82
N SER A 164 11.99 11.93 -2.27
CA SER A 164 11.83 12.53 -0.96
C SER A 164 12.53 11.75 0.15
N PHE A 165 12.46 10.41 0.15
CA PHE A 165 13.18 9.61 1.15
C PHE A 165 14.69 9.65 0.92
N TYR A 166 15.15 9.45 -0.32
CA TYR A 166 16.57 9.55 -0.68
C TYR A 166 17.20 10.89 -0.26
N GLU A 167 16.52 11.99 -0.55
CA GLU A 167 16.96 13.36 -0.26
C GLU A 167 17.03 13.63 1.25
N ASN A 168 16.31 12.85 2.06
CA ASN A 168 16.22 12.99 3.50
C ASN A 168 16.81 11.80 4.27
N LEU A 169 17.69 10.98 3.67
CA LEU A 169 18.25 9.79 4.34
C LEU A 169 18.88 10.09 5.70
N ASN A 170 19.53 11.26 5.84
CA ASN A 170 20.12 11.69 7.11
C ASN A 170 19.10 11.79 8.25
N ARG A 171 17.84 12.14 7.94
CA ARG A 171 16.72 12.18 8.91
C ARG A 171 16.43 10.79 9.50
N PHE A 172 16.74 9.72 8.76
CA PHE A 172 16.50 8.33 9.15
C PHE A 172 17.78 7.58 9.54
N ALA A 173 18.90 8.29 9.76
CA ALA A 173 20.18 7.69 10.12
C ALA A 173 20.09 6.79 11.37
N PHE A 174 19.20 7.12 12.32
CA PHE A 174 18.93 6.33 13.52
C PHE A 174 18.45 4.89 13.23
N ALA A 175 17.82 4.66 12.07
CA ALA A 175 17.34 3.35 11.62
C ALA A 175 18.30 2.69 10.62
N GLY A 176 19.43 3.31 10.29
CA GLY A 176 20.28 2.93 9.17
C GLY A 176 20.77 1.47 9.20
N SER A 177 21.06 0.93 10.39
CA SER A 177 21.51 -0.47 10.55
C SER A 177 20.41 -1.52 10.27
N LYS A 178 19.14 -1.09 10.24
CA LYS A 178 17.97 -1.93 9.96
C LYS A 178 17.33 -1.61 8.61
N LEU A 179 17.79 -0.58 7.91
CA LEU A 179 17.17 -0.08 6.70
C LEU A 179 17.59 -0.90 5.46
N VAL A 180 16.60 -1.34 4.68
CA VAL A 180 16.76 -1.94 3.36
C VAL A 180 15.97 -1.08 2.38
N TYR A 181 16.69 -0.29 1.59
CA TYR A 181 16.12 0.71 0.69
C TYR A 181 16.46 0.39 -0.76
N ASP A 182 15.49 0.54 -1.64
CA ASP A 182 15.70 0.49 -3.09
C ASP A 182 14.83 1.53 -3.81
N VAL A 183 15.23 1.85 -5.04
CA VAL A 183 14.55 2.82 -5.88
C VAL A 183 13.96 2.12 -7.10
N LEU A 184 12.67 2.38 -7.33
CA LEU A 184 12.00 1.94 -8.54
C LEU A 184 11.99 3.05 -9.59
N SER A 185 12.34 2.70 -10.83
CA SER A 185 12.06 3.52 -12.00
C SER A 185 10.88 2.93 -12.76
N ILE A 186 9.87 3.74 -13.09
CA ILE A 186 8.72 3.28 -13.88
C ILE A 186 8.95 3.40 -15.40
N GLY A 187 10.14 3.81 -15.83
CA GLY A 187 10.45 4.01 -17.25
C GLY A 187 10.35 2.74 -18.11
N GLU A 188 10.42 1.56 -17.49
CA GLU A 188 10.26 0.26 -18.15
C GLU A 188 8.80 -0.10 -18.46
N LEU A 189 7.83 0.59 -17.86
CA LEU A 189 6.42 0.40 -18.17
C LEU A 189 6.08 1.06 -19.52
N ASP A 190 5.30 0.36 -20.34
CA ASP A 190 4.77 0.93 -21.57
C ASP A 190 3.91 2.17 -21.28
N THR A 191 3.74 3.03 -22.29
CA THR A 191 3.08 4.32 -22.13
C THR A 191 1.62 4.20 -21.70
N ASP A 192 0.91 3.13 -22.10
CA ASP A 192 -0.50 2.95 -21.76
C ASP A 192 -0.63 2.46 -20.31
N SER A 193 0.24 1.56 -19.86
CA SER A 193 0.32 1.14 -18.45
C SER A 193 0.67 2.31 -17.53
N ARG A 194 1.56 3.22 -17.95
CA ARG A 194 1.91 4.42 -17.15
C ARG A 194 0.76 5.41 -16.99
N ARG A 195 -0.25 5.36 -17.85
CA ARG A 195 -1.46 6.18 -17.76
C ARG A 195 -2.53 5.59 -16.84
N GLN A 196 -2.35 4.35 -16.37
CA GLN A 196 -3.32 3.64 -15.54
C GLN A 196 -2.77 3.51 -14.11
N PRO A 197 -3.28 4.31 -13.14
CA PRO A 197 -2.65 4.39 -11.82
C PRO A 197 -2.55 3.05 -11.08
N PHE A 198 -3.59 2.22 -11.18
CA PHE A 198 -3.60 0.90 -10.57
C PHE A 198 -2.59 -0.08 -11.21
N HIS A 199 -2.24 0.08 -12.48
CA HIS A 199 -1.19 -0.74 -13.13
C HIS A 199 0.20 -0.36 -12.62
N VAL A 200 0.46 0.94 -12.48
CA VAL A 200 1.70 1.46 -11.89
C VAL A 200 1.84 0.99 -10.45
N GLU A 201 0.76 1.10 -9.66
CA GLU A 201 0.71 0.62 -8.27
C GLU A 201 0.95 -0.90 -8.17
N ALA A 202 0.37 -1.70 -9.07
CA ALA A 202 0.63 -3.14 -9.14
C ALA A 202 2.08 -3.46 -9.51
N TYR A 203 2.71 -2.67 -10.40
CA TYR A 203 4.13 -2.78 -10.69
C TYR A 203 5.00 -2.46 -9.47
N HIS A 204 4.70 -1.39 -8.72
CA HIS A 204 5.40 -1.07 -7.48
C HIS A 204 5.33 -2.22 -6.46
N ARG A 205 4.14 -2.82 -6.27
CA ARG A 205 3.98 -3.98 -5.37
C ARG A 205 4.77 -5.20 -5.83
N ARG A 206 4.82 -5.47 -7.13
CA ARG A 206 5.67 -6.55 -7.67
C ARG A 206 7.16 -6.28 -7.42
N SER A 207 7.62 -5.05 -7.62
CA SER A 207 9.01 -4.67 -7.35
C SER A 207 9.36 -4.76 -5.86
N LEU A 208 8.45 -4.39 -4.97
CA LEU A 208 8.66 -4.51 -3.52
C LEU A 208 8.84 -5.98 -3.09
N ASN A 209 8.17 -6.93 -3.74
CA ASN A 209 8.42 -8.36 -3.47
C ASN A 209 9.88 -8.77 -3.73
N THR A 210 10.51 -8.21 -4.77
CA THR A 210 11.93 -8.47 -5.05
C THR A 210 12.81 -7.89 -3.94
N LEU A 211 12.53 -6.68 -3.48
CA LEU A 211 13.27 -6.05 -2.38
C LEU A 211 13.10 -6.80 -1.05
N ILE A 212 11.88 -7.24 -0.74
CA ILE A 212 11.59 -8.06 0.44
C ILE A 212 12.45 -9.33 0.43
N ARG A 213 12.54 -10.06 -0.69
CA ARG A 213 13.41 -11.26 -0.78
C ARG A 213 14.88 -10.91 -0.57
N ARG A 214 15.34 -9.78 -1.15
CA ARG A 214 16.74 -9.31 -0.99
C ARG A 214 17.06 -8.82 0.41
N SER A 215 16.06 -8.49 1.24
CA SER A 215 16.25 -8.03 2.62
C SER A 215 16.76 -9.11 3.58
N GLY A 216 16.77 -10.38 3.14
CA GLY A 216 17.19 -11.53 3.95
C GLY A 216 16.07 -12.12 4.84
N ILE A 217 14.81 -11.82 4.51
CA ILE A 217 13.65 -12.49 5.11
C ILE A 217 13.67 -13.99 4.80
N ALA A 218 13.22 -14.80 5.75
CA ALA A 218 13.18 -16.25 5.64
C ALA A 218 11.80 -16.78 6.05
N ALA A 219 11.50 -18.02 5.65
CA ALA A 219 10.26 -18.69 6.04
C ALA A 219 10.11 -18.72 7.57
N GLY A 220 8.92 -18.35 8.06
CA GLY A 220 8.62 -18.26 9.48
C GLY A 220 8.86 -16.89 10.12
N ASP A 221 9.54 -15.95 9.44
CA ASP A 221 9.59 -14.55 9.87
C ASP A 221 8.22 -13.87 9.72
N ILE A 222 8.02 -12.72 10.35
CA ILE A 222 6.82 -11.90 10.17
C ILE A 222 7.10 -10.83 9.12
N LEU A 223 6.22 -10.72 8.13
CA LEU A 223 6.18 -9.63 7.18
C LEU A 223 4.94 -8.77 7.44
N ILE A 224 5.16 -7.52 7.83
CA ILE A 224 4.12 -6.50 7.94
C ILE A 224 4.02 -5.80 6.58
N MET A 225 2.81 -5.77 6.03
CA MET A 225 2.48 -5.09 4.78
C MET A 225 1.51 -3.96 5.09
N ALA A 226 1.97 -2.72 4.97
CA ALA A 226 1.20 -1.55 5.34
C ALA A 226 1.65 -0.33 4.51
N ASP A 227 0.73 0.60 4.29
CA ASP A 227 1.11 1.91 3.75
C ASP A 227 1.87 2.71 4.82
N ALA A 228 2.62 3.74 4.40
CA ALA A 228 3.48 4.52 5.29
C ALA A 228 2.69 5.12 6.48
N ASP A 229 1.42 5.48 6.22
CA ASP A 229 0.52 6.10 7.19
C ASP A 229 -0.26 5.11 8.08
N GLU A 230 -0.04 3.80 7.95
CA GLU A 230 -0.66 2.74 8.75
C GLU A 230 0.34 2.13 9.74
N ILE A 231 0.51 2.74 10.90
CA ILE A 231 1.52 2.40 11.91
C ILE A 231 0.98 1.30 12.85
N PRO A 232 1.48 0.05 12.79
CA PRO A 232 1.14 -0.96 13.78
C PRO A 232 1.64 -0.56 15.16
N SER A 233 0.89 -0.91 16.20
CA SER A 233 1.31 -0.60 17.57
C SER A 233 2.47 -1.50 18.04
N PRO A 234 3.33 -1.00 18.95
CA PRO A 234 4.33 -1.83 19.63
C PRO A 234 3.77 -3.13 20.22
N GLU A 235 2.56 -3.08 20.76
CA GLU A 235 1.85 -4.21 21.37
C GLU A 235 1.53 -5.28 20.32
N THR A 236 0.99 -4.86 19.17
CA THR A 236 0.73 -5.77 18.04
C THR A 236 2.00 -6.43 17.54
N VAL A 237 3.08 -5.66 17.33
CA VAL A 237 4.33 -6.22 16.81
C VAL A 237 4.94 -7.22 17.79
N GLN A 238 4.85 -6.96 19.10
CA GLN A 238 5.33 -7.90 20.12
C GLN A 238 4.54 -9.21 20.12
N LEU A 239 3.21 -9.17 19.99
CA LEU A 239 2.40 -10.39 19.87
C LEU A 239 2.81 -11.22 18.65
N LEU A 240 2.92 -10.58 17.47
CA LEU A 240 3.33 -11.26 16.23
C LEU A 240 4.72 -11.89 16.35
N LYS A 241 5.63 -11.21 17.05
CA LYS A 241 7.02 -11.60 17.25
C LYS A 241 7.19 -12.78 18.20
N TRP A 242 6.39 -12.85 19.27
CA TRP A 242 6.58 -13.81 20.36
C TRP A 242 5.58 -14.95 20.41
N CYS A 243 4.35 -14.77 19.93
CA CYS A 243 3.31 -15.78 20.09
C CYS A 243 3.39 -16.88 19.02
N ASP A 244 3.28 -18.13 19.45
CA ASP A 244 3.19 -19.30 18.58
C ASP A 244 1.73 -19.68 18.29
N GLY A 245 1.45 -20.19 17.09
CA GLY A 245 0.08 -20.53 16.68
C GLY A 245 -0.79 -19.33 16.26
N ILE A 246 -0.19 -18.16 16.01
CA ILE A 246 -0.88 -17.05 15.36
C ILE A 246 -1.36 -17.47 13.95
N PRO A 247 -2.47 -16.88 13.45
CA PRO A 247 -2.89 -17.10 12.07
C PRO A 247 -1.77 -16.79 11.06
N PRO A 248 -1.59 -17.62 10.00
CA PRO A 248 -0.55 -17.37 8.98
C PRO A 248 -0.70 -16.04 8.26
N VAL A 249 -1.94 -15.56 8.14
CA VAL A 249 -2.29 -14.25 7.59
C VAL A 249 -3.39 -13.66 8.45
N MET A 250 -3.21 -12.41 8.89
CA MET A 250 -4.24 -11.62 9.56
C MET A 250 -4.17 -10.16 9.13
N HIS A 251 -5.32 -9.51 9.03
CA HIS A 251 -5.38 -8.05 8.91
C HIS A 251 -5.19 -7.39 10.28
N LEU A 252 -4.83 -6.11 10.25
CA LEU A 252 -4.64 -5.28 11.43
C LEU A 252 -5.71 -4.19 11.40
N GLU A 253 -6.60 -4.16 12.39
CA GLU A 253 -7.62 -3.12 12.53
C GLU A 253 -6.96 -1.84 13.05
N MET A 254 -6.74 -0.88 12.17
CA MET A 254 -6.12 0.39 12.50
C MET A 254 -7.18 1.41 12.92
N LYS A 255 -6.93 2.15 14.01
CA LYS A 255 -7.72 3.35 14.35
C LYS A 255 -7.52 4.38 13.24
N ASN A 256 -8.60 4.71 12.53
CA ASN A 256 -8.55 5.57 11.36
C ASN A 256 -8.65 7.04 11.78
N TYR A 257 -7.73 7.86 11.29
CA TYR A 257 -7.63 9.30 11.50
C TYR A 257 -7.43 9.99 10.16
N MET A 258 -7.89 11.25 10.09
CA MET A 258 -7.80 12.06 8.89
C MET A 258 -7.16 13.41 9.19
N TYR A 259 -6.19 13.84 8.38
CA TYR A 259 -5.47 15.13 8.46
C TYR A 259 -4.58 15.35 9.70
N SER A 260 -4.95 14.80 10.85
CA SER A 260 -4.23 14.76 12.12
C SER A 260 -4.92 13.79 13.09
N PHE A 261 -4.32 13.53 14.25
CA PHE A 261 -4.94 12.73 15.31
C PHE A 261 -6.08 13.48 16.05
N GLU A 262 -6.35 14.75 15.69
CA GLU A 262 -7.54 15.49 16.12
C GLU A 262 -8.83 14.92 15.52
N PHE A 263 -8.79 14.24 14.36
CA PHE A 263 -9.99 13.80 13.65
C PHE A 263 -10.08 12.27 13.56
N PRO A 264 -10.51 11.57 14.63
CA PRO A 264 -10.81 10.14 14.57
C PRO A 264 -12.04 9.88 13.69
N VAL A 265 -11.92 8.96 12.75
CA VAL A 265 -13.01 8.57 11.84
C VAL A 265 -13.76 7.37 12.41
N ASP A 266 -13.09 6.21 12.48
CA ASP A 266 -13.64 4.94 12.94
C ASP A 266 -12.53 3.86 13.02
N TYR A 267 -12.93 2.59 13.12
CA TYR A 267 -12.07 1.40 13.07
C TYR A 267 -12.16 0.69 11.71
N SER A 268 -12.47 1.41 10.63
CA SER A 268 -12.70 0.79 9.30
C SER A 268 -11.42 0.58 8.49
N SER A 269 -10.26 0.97 9.00
CA SER A 269 -8.99 0.73 8.31
C SER A 269 -8.48 -0.68 8.60
N TRP A 270 -8.44 -1.51 7.56
CA TRP A 270 -8.15 -2.95 7.68
C TRP A 270 -7.10 -3.46 6.71
N ARG A 271 -6.59 -2.63 5.78
CA ARG A 271 -5.76 -3.12 4.67
C ARG A 271 -4.34 -3.51 5.09
N ALA A 272 -3.83 -2.91 6.16
CA ALA A 272 -2.61 -3.35 6.81
C ALA A 272 -2.74 -4.81 7.25
N SER A 273 -1.70 -5.61 7.03
CA SER A 273 -1.73 -7.03 7.37
C SER A 273 -0.36 -7.55 7.82
N ALA A 274 -0.41 -8.63 8.60
CA ALA A 274 0.75 -9.38 9.03
C ALA A 274 0.70 -10.80 8.46
N HIS A 275 1.81 -11.24 7.90
CA HIS A 275 1.97 -12.56 7.31
C HIS A 275 3.12 -13.29 7.98
N VAL A 276 2.89 -14.55 8.39
CA VAL A 276 3.98 -15.50 8.59
C VAL A 276 4.56 -15.82 7.22
N TYR A 277 5.79 -15.39 6.98
CA TYR A 277 6.40 -15.41 5.67
C TYR A 277 6.65 -16.83 5.19
N THR A 278 6.42 -17.04 3.89
CA THR A 278 6.80 -18.23 3.13
C THR A 278 7.28 -17.76 1.76
N GLU A 279 7.95 -18.61 1.00
CA GLU A 279 8.40 -18.29 -0.36
C GLU A 279 7.25 -17.90 -1.33
N ARG A 280 6.01 -18.27 -0.98
CA ARG A 280 4.79 -17.93 -1.74
C ARG A 280 4.15 -16.62 -1.30
N THR A 281 4.61 -16.02 -0.21
CA THR A 281 4.06 -14.77 0.31
C THR A 281 4.37 -13.63 -0.67
N LEU A 282 3.34 -12.87 -1.04
CA LEU A 282 3.44 -11.73 -1.93
C LEU A 282 2.87 -10.48 -1.25
N TYR A 283 3.57 -9.36 -1.37
CA TYR A 283 3.12 -8.06 -0.91
C TYR A 283 1.77 -7.69 -1.54
N ARG A 284 0.75 -7.51 -0.71
CA ARG A 284 -0.60 -7.15 -1.10
C ARG A 284 -1.17 -6.17 -0.08
N HIS A 285 -2.05 -5.31 -0.57
CA HIS A 285 -2.75 -4.31 0.23
C HIS A 285 -4.26 -4.37 -0.05
N SER A 286 -4.75 -5.61 -0.10
CA SER A 286 -6.15 -5.98 -0.36
C SER A 286 -6.49 -7.17 0.53
N ARG A 287 -7.77 -7.52 0.65
CA ARG A 287 -8.21 -8.54 1.60
C ARG A 287 -7.60 -9.91 1.29
N GLN A 288 -6.77 -10.43 2.20
CA GLN A 288 -6.13 -11.76 2.09
C GLN A 288 -6.78 -12.85 2.96
N THR A 289 -7.54 -12.46 3.99
CA THR A 289 -8.21 -13.35 4.93
C THR A 289 -9.44 -12.65 5.52
N ASN A 290 -10.24 -13.38 6.30
CA ASN A 290 -11.35 -12.84 7.09
C ASN A 290 -10.97 -12.60 8.55
N LEU A 291 -9.73 -12.89 8.95
CA LEU A 291 -9.24 -12.64 10.30
C LEU A 291 -8.66 -11.22 10.40
N ILE A 292 -9.02 -10.51 11.47
CA ILE A 292 -8.47 -9.19 11.78
C ILE A 292 -8.14 -9.09 13.27
N LEU A 293 -6.96 -8.59 13.62
CA LEU A 293 -6.61 -8.27 15.00
C LEU A 293 -7.17 -6.89 15.35
N ALA A 294 -7.98 -6.81 16.42
CA ALA A 294 -8.59 -5.56 16.84
C ALA A 294 -7.56 -4.54 17.37
N ASP A 295 -7.84 -3.25 17.22
CA ASP A 295 -7.03 -2.15 17.78
C ASP A 295 -5.50 -2.36 17.64
N ALA A 296 -5.06 -2.58 16.40
CA ALA A 296 -3.72 -3.04 16.08
C ALA A 296 -2.73 -1.92 15.73
N GLY A 297 -3.17 -0.66 15.83
CA GLY A 297 -2.37 0.51 15.50
C GLY A 297 -3.20 1.68 15.02
N TRP A 298 -2.57 2.55 14.22
CA TRP A 298 -3.13 3.81 13.76
C TRP A 298 -2.99 3.96 12.25
N HIS A 299 -4.01 4.52 11.60
CA HIS A 299 -3.96 4.94 10.20
C HIS A 299 -4.23 6.44 10.12
N CYS A 300 -3.23 7.24 9.73
CA CYS A 300 -3.36 8.70 9.67
C CYS A 300 -3.33 9.20 8.22
N SER A 301 -4.49 9.14 7.56
CA SER A 301 -4.63 9.55 6.17
C SER A 301 -4.46 11.07 6.01
N PHE A 302 -3.71 11.50 4.98
CA PHE A 302 -3.45 12.92 4.69
C PHE A 302 -2.86 13.72 5.86
N CYS A 303 -2.08 13.07 6.74
CA CYS A 303 -1.47 13.72 7.90
C CYS A 303 -0.13 14.40 7.56
N PHE A 304 -0.22 15.53 6.83
CA PHE A 304 0.93 16.29 6.35
C PHE A 304 1.14 17.62 7.07
N ARG A 305 2.37 18.15 6.99
CA ARG A 305 2.78 19.41 7.61
C ARG A 305 2.47 20.61 6.75
N ASP A 306 2.67 20.48 5.44
CA ASP A 306 2.54 21.58 4.48
C ASP A 306 1.35 21.34 3.54
N ILE A 307 0.61 22.40 3.17
CA ILE A 307 -0.53 22.28 2.25
C ILE A 307 -0.13 21.69 0.89
N LYS A 308 1.10 22.00 0.43
CA LYS A 308 1.64 21.45 -0.83
C LYS A 308 1.69 19.92 -0.85
N GLU A 309 1.87 19.27 0.29
CA GLU A 309 1.94 17.81 0.40
C GLU A 309 0.55 17.18 0.23
N PHE A 310 -0.51 17.84 0.73
CA PHE A 310 -1.89 17.45 0.46
C PHE A 310 -2.18 17.50 -1.04
N ILE A 311 -1.87 18.64 -1.68
CA ILE A 311 -2.04 18.85 -3.12
C ILE A 311 -1.27 17.79 -3.92
N PHE A 312 -0.05 17.48 -3.48
CA PHE A 312 0.77 16.44 -4.10
C PHE A 312 0.09 15.07 -3.99
N LYS A 313 -0.29 14.61 -2.79
CA LYS A 313 -0.94 13.29 -2.61
C LYS A 313 -2.25 13.19 -3.40
N MET A 314 -3.08 14.24 -3.37
CA MET A 314 -4.34 14.32 -4.14
C MET A 314 -4.13 14.09 -5.64
N LYS A 315 -2.98 14.49 -6.22
CA LYS A 315 -2.65 14.28 -7.63
C LYS A 315 -1.87 12.98 -7.89
N ALA A 316 -1.26 12.41 -6.88
CA ALA A 316 -0.23 11.38 -7.03
C ALA A 316 -0.74 9.94 -6.88
N TYR A 317 -1.66 9.71 -5.95
CA TYR A 317 -2.13 8.36 -5.64
C TYR A 317 -3.17 7.84 -6.62
N SER A 318 -3.49 6.54 -6.54
CA SER A 318 -4.30 5.85 -7.55
C SER A 318 -5.73 6.37 -7.70
N HIS A 319 -6.23 7.11 -6.70
CA HIS A 319 -7.54 7.75 -6.74
C HIS A 319 -7.49 9.26 -7.04
N ALA A 320 -6.49 9.71 -7.82
CA ALA A 320 -6.38 11.10 -8.24
C ALA A 320 -7.59 11.60 -9.08
N ASP A 321 -8.39 10.68 -9.63
CA ASP A 321 -9.66 10.95 -10.31
C ASP A 321 -10.70 11.64 -9.41
N ARG A 322 -10.55 11.55 -8.08
CA ARG A 322 -11.39 12.27 -7.11
C ARG A 322 -11.22 13.78 -7.17
N VAL A 323 -10.13 14.29 -7.75
CA VAL A 323 -9.94 15.72 -8.01
C VAL A 323 -10.76 16.14 -9.24
N LYS A 324 -12.05 16.41 -9.02
CA LYS A 324 -13.01 16.75 -10.09
C LYS A 324 -12.90 18.19 -10.60
N GLN A 325 -12.32 19.09 -9.81
CA GLN A 325 -12.22 20.51 -10.13
C GLN A 325 -10.89 21.07 -9.63
N GLN A 326 -10.32 22.02 -10.36
CA GLN A 326 -9.06 22.67 -9.98
C GLN A 326 -9.17 23.42 -8.64
N SER A 327 -10.38 23.89 -8.30
CA SER A 327 -10.68 24.54 -7.02
C SER A 327 -10.40 23.63 -5.81
N PHE A 328 -10.42 22.30 -5.97
CA PHE A 328 -10.11 21.37 -4.89
C PHE A 328 -8.65 21.45 -4.46
N LEU A 329 -7.79 21.94 -5.36
CA LEU A 329 -6.35 22.08 -5.15
C LEU A 329 -5.97 23.49 -4.65
N ASN A 330 -6.95 24.36 -4.37
CA ASN A 330 -6.71 25.69 -3.81
C ASN A 330 -6.20 25.56 -2.35
N PRO A 331 -5.03 26.15 -2.01
CA PRO A 331 -4.45 26.02 -0.68
C PRO A 331 -5.35 26.50 0.47
N ASP A 332 -5.98 27.67 0.33
CA ASP A 332 -6.84 28.25 1.37
C ASP A 332 -8.08 27.38 1.63
N ARG A 333 -8.67 26.83 0.55
CA ARG A 333 -9.77 25.86 0.65
C ARG A 333 -9.34 24.61 1.41
N ILE A 334 -8.19 24.03 1.04
CA ILE A 334 -7.67 22.83 1.70
C ILE A 334 -7.46 23.11 3.18
N GLN A 335 -6.79 24.22 3.53
CA GLN A 335 -6.55 24.62 4.91
C GLN A 335 -7.85 24.72 5.72
N LYS A 336 -8.90 25.33 5.14
CA LYS A 336 -10.21 25.42 5.78
C LYS A 336 -10.84 24.03 6.01
N ILE A 337 -10.84 23.19 4.98
CA ILE A 337 -11.43 21.84 5.03
C ILE A 337 -10.76 20.98 6.10
N ILE A 338 -9.43 20.93 6.10
CA ILE A 338 -8.71 20.07 7.05
C ILE A 338 -8.82 20.56 8.49
N CYS A 339 -9.01 21.87 8.71
CA CYS A 339 -9.26 22.43 10.05
C CYS A 339 -10.69 22.19 10.54
N ASN A 340 -11.64 22.04 9.62
CA ASN A 340 -13.03 21.75 9.94
C ASN A 340 -13.31 20.24 10.08
N GLY A 341 -12.47 19.39 9.48
CA GLY A 341 -12.72 17.94 9.40
C GLY A 341 -13.64 17.57 8.23
N ASP A 342 -13.82 18.45 7.24
CA ASP A 342 -14.67 18.20 6.07
C ASP A 342 -13.97 17.23 5.07
N ASP A 343 -14.69 16.69 4.08
CA ASP A 343 -14.11 15.85 3.03
C ASP A 343 -13.37 16.69 1.96
N LEU A 344 -12.09 16.41 1.73
CA LEU A 344 -11.25 17.11 0.74
C LEU A 344 -11.84 17.14 -0.68
N PHE A 345 -12.52 16.06 -1.05
CA PHE A 345 -13.06 15.80 -2.39
C PHE A 345 -14.57 16.11 -2.49
N GLY A 346 -15.20 16.59 -1.42
CA GLY A 346 -16.64 16.85 -1.37
C GLY A 346 -17.49 15.60 -1.65
N MET A 347 -16.98 14.41 -1.31
CA MET A 347 -17.69 13.16 -1.53
C MET A 347 -18.63 12.84 -0.37
N LEU A 348 -19.68 12.07 -0.66
CA LEU A 348 -20.50 11.45 0.37
C LEU A 348 -19.78 10.21 0.94
N PRO A 349 -20.04 9.82 2.20
CA PRO A 349 -19.53 8.58 2.75
C PRO A 349 -19.96 7.36 1.91
N GLU A 350 -19.04 6.42 1.76
CA GLU A 350 -19.28 5.18 1.02
C GLU A 350 -19.84 4.09 1.94
N GLU A 351 -21.13 4.19 2.27
CA GLU A 351 -21.78 3.30 3.25
C GLU A 351 -22.85 2.38 2.64
N TYR A 352 -23.03 1.22 3.27
CA TYR A 352 -23.96 0.17 2.82
C TYR A 352 -25.34 0.27 3.50
N THR A 353 -25.49 1.14 4.50
CA THR A 353 -26.78 1.40 5.16
C THR A 353 -27.03 2.90 5.19
N PHE A 354 -28.30 3.32 5.09
CA PHE A 354 -28.64 4.73 5.24
C PHE A 354 -28.28 5.25 6.63
N THR A 355 -28.47 4.43 7.67
CA THR A 355 -28.12 4.78 9.05
C THR A 355 -26.64 5.16 9.18
N ASP A 356 -25.74 4.35 8.63
CA ASP A 356 -24.30 4.62 8.73
C ASP A 356 -23.86 5.74 7.79
N LEU A 357 -24.50 5.85 6.61
CA LEU A 357 -24.34 7.01 5.74
C LEU A 357 -24.64 8.30 6.49
N PHE A 358 -25.83 8.43 7.10
CA PHE A 358 -26.24 9.63 7.82
C PHE A 358 -25.37 9.92 9.05
N LYS A 359 -24.91 8.90 9.78
CA LYS A 359 -23.98 9.08 10.90
C LYS A 359 -22.63 9.67 10.48
N LYS A 360 -22.19 9.38 9.27
CA LYS A 360 -20.89 9.83 8.73
C LYS A 360 -20.99 11.07 7.84
N LEU A 361 -22.19 11.61 7.64
CA LEU A 361 -22.35 12.86 6.91
C LEU A 361 -21.88 14.04 7.75
N GLY A 362 -21.20 14.97 7.08
CA GLY A 362 -20.68 16.19 7.70
C GLY A 362 -19.22 16.05 8.14
N PRO A 363 -18.71 17.05 8.89
CA PRO A 363 -17.33 17.06 9.34
C PRO A 363 -17.07 15.95 10.36
N ILE A 364 -15.85 15.40 10.31
CA ILE A 364 -15.35 14.46 11.30
C ILE A 364 -15.28 15.17 12.67
N PRO A 365 -15.88 14.59 13.73
CA PRO A 365 -15.81 15.17 15.07
C PRO A 365 -14.37 15.31 15.56
N LYS A 366 -14.07 16.43 16.19
CA LYS A 366 -12.77 16.69 16.80
C LYS A 366 -12.63 15.95 18.12
N SER A 367 -11.48 15.31 18.32
CA SER A 367 -11.03 14.74 19.58
C SER A 367 -10.09 15.71 20.28
N ALA A 368 -10.37 15.97 21.56
CA ALA A 368 -9.43 16.64 22.46
C ALA A 368 -8.44 15.66 23.13
N SER A 369 -8.60 14.35 22.89
CA SER A 369 -7.78 13.31 23.50
C SER A 369 -6.57 12.97 22.62
N ALA A 370 -5.40 12.95 23.26
CA ALA A 370 -4.16 12.39 22.72
C ALA A 370 -3.76 11.07 23.41
N VAL A 371 -4.69 10.47 24.16
CA VAL A 371 -4.45 9.21 24.86
C VAL A 371 -4.38 8.06 23.84
N HIS A 372 -3.45 7.13 24.05
CA HIS A 372 -3.19 5.99 23.15
C HIS A 372 -2.76 6.39 21.74
N LEU A 373 -2.16 7.56 21.56
CA LEU A 373 -1.46 7.93 20.32
C LEU A 373 0.00 7.42 20.37
N PRO A 374 0.73 7.41 19.22
CA PRO A 374 2.13 7.01 19.18
C PRO A 374 2.99 7.71 20.23
N SER A 375 3.82 6.96 20.96
CA SER A 375 4.58 7.51 22.10
C SER A 375 5.61 8.55 21.65
N TYR A 376 6.27 8.32 20.53
CA TYR A 376 7.25 9.23 19.91
C TYR A 376 6.59 10.52 19.43
N LEU A 377 5.35 10.46 18.92
CA LEU A 377 4.57 11.65 18.59
C LEU A 377 4.38 12.52 19.84
N ILE A 378 3.91 11.93 20.94
CA ILE A 378 3.64 12.67 22.18
C ILE A 378 4.92 13.23 22.80
N ARG A 379 6.01 12.44 22.84
CA ARG A 379 7.31 12.92 23.34
C ARG A 379 7.90 14.06 22.52
N ASN A 380 7.52 14.19 21.25
CA ASN A 380 8.02 15.21 20.33
C ASN A 380 6.88 16.14 19.87
N ALA A 381 5.92 16.42 20.76
CA ALA A 381 4.72 17.19 20.45
C ALA A 381 5.02 18.56 19.83
N ASP A 382 6.10 19.24 20.21
CA ASP A 382 6.46 20.53 19.61
C ASP A 382 6.78 20.42 18.11
N LYS A 383 7.52 19.37 17.72
CA LYS A 383 7.90 19.11 16.32
C LYS A 383 6.69 18.70 15.48
N PHE A 384 5.79 17.92 16.08
CA PHE A 384 4.63 17.32 15.41
C PHE A 384 3.31 17.94 15.86
N LYS A 385 3.34 19.19 16.34
CA LYS A 385 2.15 19.88 16.86
C LYS A 385 1.00 19.89 15.87
N PHE A 386 1.33 19.96 14.58
CA PHE A 386 0.35 19.95 13.50
C PHE A 386 -0.51 18.68 13.44
N LEU A 387 -0.02 17.56 13.98
CA LEU A 387 -0.73 16.28 14.07
C LEU A 387 -1.58 16.13 15.34
N LEU A 388 -1.52 17.08 16.28
CA LEU A 388 -2.18 17.00 17.58
C LEU A 388 -3.36 17.98 17.67
N PRO A 389 -4.30 17.77 18.61
CA PRO A 389 -5.46 18.64 18.78
C PRO A 389 -5.10 20.13 18.89
N GLY A 390 -5.78 20.96 18.09
CA GLY A 390 -5.55 22.41 18.00
C GLY A 390 -4.41 22.79 17.05
N GLY A 391 -3.76 21.81 16.42
CA GLY A 391 -2.63 22.02 15.52
C GLY A 391 -3.00 22.19 14.06
N CYS A 392 -4.25 22.45 13.67
CA CYS A 392 -4.71 22.27 12.28
C CYS A 392 -4.09 23.20 11.22
N LEU A 393 -3.46 24.31 11.60
CA LEU A 393 -2.78 25.20 10.65
C LEU A 393 -1.54 24.51 10.04
N ARG A 394 -1.36 24.70 8.74
CA ARG A 394 -0.29 24.12 7.92
C ARG A 394 0.51 25.24 7.27
N SER A 395 1.78 24.96 6.98
CA SER A 395 2.66 25.89 6.29
C SER A 395 2.46 25.86 4.77
#